data_AF-A0A2N1BXJ6-F1
#
_entry.id   AF-A0A2N1BXJ6-F1
#
_cell.length_a   1.000
_cell.length_b   1.000
_cell.length_c   1.000
_cell.angle_alpha   90.00
_cell.angle_beta   90.00
_cell.angle_gamma   90.00
#
_symmetry.space_group_name_H-M   'P 1'
#
loop_
_entity.id
_entity.type
_entity.pdbx_description
1 polymer ?
#
loop_
_entity_poly.entity_id
_entity_poly.type
_entity_poly.pdbx_seq_one_letter_code
_entity_poly.pdbx_strand_id
1 'polypeptide(L)'
;MIRNKTFLVATLFCHLLMISPANATKSIEECRQQNAEKISFAPLSRCLDSVISFVDRELQTWVNLHTFNLEEKALVNGRYSALKMFKRSQSNFITYRENDCRWQYLAISPERGADLAYKTCYVMLSQSRITALSNIKTTNPTP
;
A
#
# COMPACT_ATOMS: atom_id res chain seq x y z
N MET A 1 -56.70 33.60 9.90
CA MET A 1 -55.40 34.14 9.43
C MET A 1 -54.28 33.41 10.18
N ILE A 2 -53.83 32.26 9.67
CA ILE A 2 -52.77 31.45 10.29
C ILE A 2 -51.59 31.47 9.31
N ARG A 3 -50.52 32.18 9.65
CA ARG A 3 -49.32 32.29 8.80
C ARG A 3 -48.23 31.34 9.31
N ASN A 4 -48.09 30.28 8.53
CA ASN A 4 -47.13 29.18 8.53
C ASN A 4 -45.79 29.36 9.28
N LYS A 5 -45.57 28.44 10.22
CA LYS A 5 -44.25 28.03 10.75
C LYS A 5 -43.67 26.93 9.87
N THR A 6 -43.09 27.25 8.71
CA THR A 6 -42.38 26.25 7.89
C THR A 6 -41.20 26.89 7.13
N PHE A 7 -40.27 27.48 7.87
CA PHE A 7 -38.99 27.93 7.30
C PHE A 7 -37.87 27.63 8.29
N LEU A 8 -37.52 26.36 8.47
CA LEU A 8 -36.30 25.98 9.22
C LEU A 8 -35.80 24.55 8.93
N VAL A 9 -36.30 23.87 7.88
CA VAL A 9 -35.89 22.47 7.56
C VAL A 9 -35.02 22.38 6.29
N ALA A 10 -34.87 23.47 5.53
CA ALA A 10 -34.18 23.43 4.23
C ALA A 10 -32.64 23.53 4.29
N THR A 11 -32.03 23.79 5.45
CA THR A 11 -30.57 24.02 5.56
C THR A 11 -29.74 22.78 5.88
N LEU A 12 -30.33 21.61 6.14
CA LEU A 12 -29.59 20.41 6.51
C LEU A 12 -29.25 19.45 5.35
N PHE A 13 -29.82 19.64 4.15
CA PHE A 13 -29.70 18.68 3.04
C PHE A 13 -28.57 19.00 2.03
N CYS A 14 -27.88 20.13 2.18
CA CYS A 14 -26.93 20.64 1.17
C CYS A 14 -25.45 20.31 1.45
N HIS A 15 -25.14 19.43 2.41
CA HIS A 15 -23.74 19.04 2.71
C HIS A 15 -23.34 17.66 2.15
N LEU A 16 -24.24 16.93 1.50
CA LEU A 16 -23.97 15.58 1.00
C LEU A 16 -23.38 15.51 -0.42
N LEU A 17 -23.17 16.64 -1.11
CA LEU A 17 -22.77 16.67 -2.53
C LEU A 17 -21.28 16.98 -2.81
N MET A 18 -20.43 17.07 -1.78
CA MET A 18 -18.99 17.38 -1.95
C MET A 18 -18.08 16.22 -1.54
N ILE A 19 -18.49 14.97 -1.79
CA ILE A 19 -17.56 13.83 -1.73
C ILE A 19 -17.13 13.53 -3.17
N SER A 20 -16.10 14.24 -3.65
CA SER A 20 -15.38 13.75 -4.83
C SER A 20 -14.85 12.35 -4.48
N PRO A 21 -15.04 11.32 -5.32
CA PRO A 21 -14.40 10.05 -5.09
C PRO A 21 -12.89 10.32 -5.12
N ALA A 22 -12.24 10.17 -3.96
CA ALA A 22 -10.80 10.08 -3.92
C ALA A 22 -10.45 8.77 -4.64
N ASN A 23 -10.23 8.85 -5.96
CA ASN A 23 -9.63 7.76 -6.70
C ASN A 23 -8.28 7.50 -6.05
N ALA A 24 -8.18 6.42 -5.28
CA ALA A 24 -6.95 6.06 -4.60
C ALA A 24 -5.91 5.71 -5.67
N THR A 25 -4.95 6.61 -5.87
CA THR A 25 -3.82 6.40 -6.77
C THR A 25 -3.09 5.10 -6.41
N LYS A 26 -2.83 4.25 -7.40
CA LYS A 26 -2.28 2.90 -7.19
C LYS A 26 -0.84 2.75 -7.66
N SER A 27 -0.31 3.73 -8.38
CA SER A 27 1.04 3.65 -8.96
C SER A 27 1.84 4.95 -8.81
N ILE A 28 3.17 4.83 -8.83
CA ILE A 28 4.09 5.98 -8.87
C ILE A 28 3.82 6.85 -10.10
N GLU A 29 3.51 6.23 -11.23
CA GLU A 29 3.32 6.93 -12.51
C GLU A 29 2.07 7.82 -12.48
N GLU A 30 0.95 7.31 -11.96
CA GLU A 30 -0.25 8.12 -11.71
C GLU A 30 0.05 9.31 -10.79
N CYS A 31 0.83 9.09 -9.72
CA CYS A 31 1.25 10.18 -8.83
C CYS A 31 2.10 11.24 -9.54
N ARG A 32 3.02 10.82 -10.42
CA ARG A 32 3.84 11.75 -11.22
C ARG A 32 2.99 12.56 -12.18
N GLN A 33 2.07 11.92 -12.89
CA GLN A 33 1.17 12.59 -13.84
C GLN A 33 0.26 13.62 -13.15
N GLN A 34 -0.35 13.25 -12.02
CA GLN A 34 -1.22 14.16 -11.24
C GLN A 34 -0.48 15.38 -10.67
N ASN A 35 0.84 15.30 -10.53
CA ASN A 35 1.65 16.32 -9.88
C ASN A 35 2.72 16.95 -10.80
N ALA A 36 2.67 16.69 -12.11
CA ALA A 36 3.69 17.13 -13.08
C ALA A 36 3.86 18.66 -13.13
N GLU A 37 2.79 19.41 -12.93
CA GLU A 37 2.78 20.89 -12.95
C GLU A 37 2.99 21.52 -11.57
N LYS A 38 3.18 20.72 -10.51
CA LYS A 38 3.32 21.24 -9.14
C LYS A 38 4.76 21.65 -8.87
N ILE A 39 4.94 22.88 -8.37
CA ILE A 39 6.25 23.46 -8.04
C ILE A 39 6.89 22.78 -6.81
N SER A 40 6.09 22.18 -5.93
CA SER A 40 6.55 21.55 -4.68
C SER A 40 6.47 20.04 -4.76
N PHE A 41 7.39 19.36 -4.07
CA PHE A 41 7.36 17.91 -3.87
C PHE A 41 6.31 17.42 -2.88
N ALA A 42 5.74 18.30 -2.04
CA ALA A 42 4.81 17.88 -0.99
C ALA A 42 3.52 17.20 -1.51
N PRO A 43 2.86 17.68 -2.58
CA PRO A 43 1.74 16.96 -3.20
C PRO A 43 2.11 15.56 -3.71
N LEU A 44 3.26 15.43 -4.38
CA LEU A 44 3.76 14.14 -4.87
C LEU A 44 4.08 13.19 -3.71
N SER A 45 4.73 13.69 -2.66
CA SER A 45 5.06 12.94 -1.44
C SER A 45 3.80 12.35 -0.78
N ARG A 46 2.74 13.15 -0.62
CA ARG A 46 1.44 12.69 -0.09
C ARG A 46 0.75 11.67 -0.99
N CYS A 47 0.88 11.83 -2.30
CA CYS A 47 0.36 10.85 -3.25
C CYS A 47 1.08 9.49 -3.06
N LEU A 48 2.41 9.52 -2.92
CA LEU A 48 3.19 8.30 -2.69
C LEU A 48 2.84 7.62 -1.36
N ASP A 49 2.42 8.36 -0.32
CA ASP A 49 1.91 7.74 0.93
C ASP A 49 0.66 6.88 0.66
N SER A 50 -0.22 7.33 -0.23
CA SER A 50 -1.40 6.56 -0.63
C SER A 50 -1.01 5.30 -1.40
N VAL A 51 0.00 5.40 -2.26
CA VAL A 51 0.54 4.26 -3.02
C VAL A 51 1.22 3.25 -2.08
N ILE A 52 2.01 3.71 -1.10
CA ILE A 52 2.60 2.86 -0.06
C ILE A 52 1.50 2.07 0.67
N SER A 53 0.46 2.76 1.11
CA SER A 53 -0.68 2.14 1.79
C SER A 53 -1.38 1.09 0.91
N PHE A 54 -1.50 1.36 -0.40
CA PHE A 54 -2.07 0.42 -1.35
C PHE A 54 -1.19 -0.84 -1.51
N VAL A 55 0.11 -0.68 -1.79
CA VAL A 55 1.00 -1.81 -2.02
C VAL A 55 1.25 -2.64 -0.75
N ASP A 56 1.23 -2.03 0.44
CA ASP A 56 1.36 -2.79 1.69
C ASP A 56 0.15 -3.71 1.95
N ARG A 57 -1.07 -3.25 1.63
CA ARG A 57 -2.28 -4.10 1.71
C ARG A 57 -2.21 -5.27 0.74
N GLU A 58 -1.76 -5.01 -0.48
CA GLU A 58 -1.61 -6.05 -1.50
C GLU A 58 -0.52 -7.06 -1.10
N LEU A 59 0.64 -6.58 -0.66
CA LEU A 59 1.73 -7.43 -0.16
C LEU A 59 1.26 -8.30 1.00
N GLN A 60 0.54 -7.72 1.97
CA GLN A 60 0.00 -8.47 3.10
C GLN A 60 -0.99 -9.55 2.65
N THR A 61 -1.79 -9.29 1.60
CA THR A 61 -2.73 -10.26 1.04
C THR A 61 -1.99 -11.50 0.52
N TRP A 62 -0.90 -11.30 -0.25
CA TRP A 62 -0.07 -12.40 -0.73
C TRP A 62 0.66 -13.14 0.39
N VAL A 63 1.20 -12.39 1.37
CA VAL A 63 1.85 -13.00 2.55
C VAL A 63 0.87 -13.86 3.35
N ASN A 64 -0.36 -13.39 3.54
CA ASN A 64 -1.41 -14.13 4.24
C ASN A 64 -1.80 -15.40 3.47
N LEU A 65 -2.00 -15.31 2.15
CA LEU A 65 -2.33 -16.46 1.31
C LEU A 65 -1.29 -17.58 1.44
N HIS A 66 -0.01 -17.24 1.30
CA HIS A 66 1.05 -18.24 1.44
C HIS A 66 1.19 -18.78 2.87
N THR A 67 1.02 -17.92 3.87
CA THR A 67 1.04 -18.32 5.28
C THR A 67 -0.06 -19.36 5.54
N PHE A 68 -1.29 -19.07 5.12
CA PHE A 68 -2.44 -19.96 5.26
C PHE A 68 -2.18 -21.33 4.60
N ASN A 69 -1.75 -21.33 3.33
CA ASN A 69 -1.46 -22.57 2.60
C ASN A 69 -0.34 -23.42 3.25
N LEU A 70 0.69 -22.75 3.80
CA LEU A 70 1.79 -23.44 4.47
C LEU A 70 1.39 -23.95 5.87
N GLU A 71 0.50 -23.25 6.56
CA GLU A 71 -0.10 -23.68 7.82
C GLU A 71 -0.95 -24.94 7.61
N GLU A 72 -1.83 -24.94 6.61
CA GLU A 72 -2.62 -26.12 6.25
C GLU A 72 -1.73 -27.34 5.94
N LYS A 73 -0.71 -27.16 5.10
CA LYS A 73 0.26 -28.23 4.79
C LYS A 73 0.98 -28.75 6.03
N ALA A 74 1.40 -27.86 6.92
CA ALA A 74 2.09 -28.23 8.14
C ALA A 74 1.19 -28.99 9.12
N LEU A 75 -0.11 -28.66 9.18
CA LEU A 75 -1.10 -29.41 9.97
C LEU A 75 -1.30 -30.84 9.45
N VAL A 76 -1.25 -31.04 8.12
CA VAL A 76 -1.41 -32.36 7.51
C VAL A 76 -0.18 -33.25 7.66
N ASN A 77 1.02 -32.71 7.43
CA ASN A 77 2.25 -33.51 7.36
C ASN A 77 3.24 -33.32 8.54
N GLY A 78 2.94 -32.40 9.47
CA GLY A 78 3.80 -32.07 10.63
C GLY A 78 5.08 -31.29 10.30
N ARG A 79 5.33 -30.91 9.05
CA ARG A 79 6.59 -30.28 8.60
C ARG A 79 6.50 -28.76 8.58
N TYR A 80 6.80 -28.13 9.72
CA TYR A 80 6.78 -26.68 9.89
C TYR A 80 7.98 -25.92 9.32
N SER A 81 9.00 -26.60 8.79
CA SER A 81 10.24 -25.96 8.30
C SER A 81 9.96 -24.96 7.19
N ALA A 82 9.09 -25.29 6.24
CA ALA A 82 8.72 -24.41 5.13
C ALA A 82 7.99 -23.15 5.63
N LEU A 83 7.00 -23.31 6.53
CA LEU A 83 6.30 -22.18 7.16
C LEU A 83 7.27 -21.26 7.93
N LYS A 84 8.17 -21.85 8.71
CA LYS A 84 9.18 -21.10 9.49
C LYS A 84 10.12 -20.31 8.58
N MET A 85 10.61 -20.93 7.50
CA MET A 85 11.47 -20.26 6.53
C MET A 85 10.71 -19.17 5.77
N PHE A 86 9.45 -19.40 5.40
CA PHE A 86 8.62 -18.38 4.76
C PHE A 86 8.43 -17.16 5.65
N LYS A 87 8.01 -17.34 6.91
CA LYS A 87 7.85 -16.25 7.89
C LYS A 87 9.16 -15.48 8.11
N ARG A 88 10.29 -16.19 8.24
CA ARG A 88 11.62 -15.57 8.32
C ARG A 88 11.95 -14.75 7.08
N SER A 89 11.64 -15.26 5.88
CA SER A 89 11.91 -14.53 4.64
C SER A 89 11.12 -13.22 4.54
N GLN A 90 9.90 -13.16 5.10
CA GLN A 90 9.13 -11.89 5.13
C GLN A 90 9.76 -10.89 6.10
N SER A 91 10.20 -11.33 7.29
CA SER A 91 10.92 -10.47 8.22
C SER A 91 12.22 -9.92 7.61
N ASN A 92 13.00 -10.79 6.95
CA ASN A 92 14.21 -10.38 6.24
C ASN A 92 13.91 -9.37 5.12
N PHE A 93 12.82 -9.57 4.37
CA PHE A 93 12.41 -8.64 3.33
C PHE A 93 12.07 -7.25 3.87
N ILE A 94 11.38 -7.17 5.02
CA ILE A 94 11.08 -5.89 5.68
C ILE A 94 12.37 -5.15 6.03
N THR A 95 13.33 -5.84 6.66
CA THR A 95 14.64 -5.26 7.00
C THR A 95 15.43 -4.84 5.76
N TYR A 96 15.43 -5.66 4.71
CA TYR A 96 16.07 -5.34 3.44
C TYR A 96 15.47 -4.07 2.82
N ARG A 97 14.14 -4.00 2.69
CA ARG A 97 13.43 -2.85 2.12
C ARG A 97 13.71 -1.58 2.91
N GLU A 98 13.63 -1.64 4.24
CA GLU A 98 13.92 -0.48 5.10
C GLU A 98 15.34 0.04 4.89
N ASN A 99 16.34 -0.85 4.99
CA ASN A 99 17.74 -0.46 4.88
C ASN A 99 18.08 0.04 3.47
N ASP A 100 17.55 -0.62 2.43
CA ASP A 100 17.80 -0.27 1.04
C ASP A 100 17.20 1.09 0.68
N CYS A 101 15.99 1.39 1.14
CA CYS A 101 15.38 2.69 0.90
C CYS A 101 15.97 3.79 1.78
N ARG A 102 16.42 3.45 2.99
CA ARG A 102 17.00 4.42 3.92
C ARG A 102 18.37 4.92 3.49
N TRP A 103 19.23 4.09 2.90
CA TRP A 103 20.51 4.61 2.40
C TRP A 103 20.28 5.58 1.22
N GLN A 104 19.29 5.32 0.36
CA GLN A 104 18.93 6.23 -0.75
C GLN A 104 18.42 7.58 -0.22
N TYR A 105 17.60 7.56 0.83
CA TYR A 105 17.19 8.77 1.53
C TYR A 105 18.40 9.57 2.03
N LEU A 106 19.34 8.90 2.71
CA LEU A 106 20.52 9.55 3.31
C LEU A 106 21.51 10.09 2.27
N ALA A 107 21.48 9.55 1.05
CA ALA A 107 22.33 10.01 -0.06
C ALA A 107 21.82 11.30 -0.73
N ILE A 108 20.61 11.76 -0.40
CA ILE A 108 19.95 12.91 -1.04
C ILE A 108 19.64 13.98 0.02
N SER A 109 19.88 15.25 -0.30
CA SER A 109 19.49 16.35 0.59
C SER A 109 17.95 16.42 0.74
N PRO A 110 17.40 16.69 1.94
CA PRO A 110 15.96 16.81 2.13
C PRO A 110 15.27 17.74 1.12
N GLU A 111 15.83 18.91 0.81
CA GLU A 111 15.22 19.84 -0.16
C GLU A 111 15.24 19.32 -1.61
N ARG A 112 16.07 18.31 -1.91
CA ARG A 112 16.21 17.70 -3.24
C ARG A 112 15.36 16.43 -3.40
N GLY A 113 14.47 16.13 -2.46
CA GLY A 113 13.51 15.02 -2.58
C GLY A 113 13.97 13.71 -1.96
N ALA A 114 14.74 13.75 -0.87
CA ALA A 114 15.12 12.55 -0.11
C ALA A 114 13.90 11.67 0.27
N ASP A 115 12.82 12.32 0.72
CA ASP A 115 11.54 11.66 1.03
C ASP A 115 10.93 10.96 -0.19
N LEU A 116 10.99 11.58 -1.37
CA LEU A 116 10.48 10.98 -2.61
C LEU A 116 11.30 9.75 -3.03
N ALA A 117 12.62 9.80 -2.85
CA ALA A 117 13.50 8.68 -3.15
C ALA A 117 13.19 7.48 -2.25
N TYR A 118 13.05 7.72 -0.94
CA TYR A 118 12.63 6.69 0.02
C TYR A 118 11.30 6.04 -0.39
N LYS A 119 10.27 6.86 -0.61
CA LYS A 119 8.92 6.36 -0.92
C LYS A 119 8.86 5.62 -2.25
N THR A 120 9.58 6.12 -3.25
CA THR A 120 9.69 5.46 -4.56
C THR A 120 10.36 4.09 -4.43
N CYS A 121 11.51 4.02 -3.73
CA CYS A 121 12.18 2.76 -3.45
C CYS A 121 11.24 1.78 -2.72
N TYR A 122 10.54 2.24 -1.69
CA TYR A 122 9.65 1.40 -0.89
C TYR A 122 8.58 0.75 -1.76
N VAL A 123 7.93 1.55 -2.61
CA VAL A 123 6.89 1.06 -3.53
C VAL A 123 7.47 0.06 -4.51
N MET A 124 8.61 0.36 -5.14
CA MET A 124 9.26 -0.51 -6.12
C MET A 124 9.65 -1.88 -5.53
N LEU A 125 10.30 -1.89 -4.37
CA LEU A 125 10.69 -3.14 -3.70
C LEU A 125 9.47 -3.95 -3.25
N SER A 126 8.41 -3.28 -2.79
CA SER A 126 7.15 -3.95 -2.40
C SER A 126 6.45 -4.57 -3.60
N GLN A 127 6.38 -3.87 -4.73
CA GLN A 127 5.82 -4.40 -5.99
C GLN A 127 6.63 -5.58 -6.52
N SER A 128 7.97 -5.50 -6.50
CA SER A 128 8.83 -6.62 -6.87
C SER A 128 8.56 -7.86 -6.02
N ARG A 129 8.38 -7.67 -4.71
CA ARG A 129 8.02 -8.76 -3.79
C ARG A 129 6.62 -9.33 -4.08
N ILE A 130 5.64 -8.48 -4.34
CA ILE A 130 4.29 -8.90 -4.75
C ILE A 130 4.37 -9.79 -5.99
N THR A 131 5.07 -9.36 -7.04
CA THR A 131 5.26 -10.14 -8.26
C THR A 131 5.94 -11.48 -8.00
N ALA A 132 6.95 -11.51 -7.12
CA ALA A 132 7.60 -12.75 -6.75
C ALA A 132 6.63 -13.71 -6.04
N LEU A 133 5.83 -13.21 -5.09
CA LEU A 133 4.86 -14.03 -4.36
C LEU A 133 3.71 -14.50 -5.27
N SER A 134 3.18 -13.63 -6.13
CA SER A 134 2.09 -13.97 -7.04
C SER A 134 2.43 -15.10 -8.02
N ASN A 135 3.70 -15.26 -8.34
CA ASN A 135 4.19 -16.31 -9.24
C ASN A 135 4.45 -17.65 -8.53
N ILE A 136 4.40 -17.69 -7.20
CA ILE A 136 4.61 -18.91 -6.42
C ILE A 136 3.26 -19.58 -6.17
N LYS A 137 3.16 -20.88 -6.43
CA LYS A 137 1.99 -21.69 -6.05
C LYS A 137 2.31 -22.46 -4.76
N THR A 138 1.61 -22.15 -3.68
CA THR A 138 1.72 -22.90 -2.41
C THR A 138 0.51 -23.77 -2.11
N THR A 139 -0.49 -23.84 -3.00
CA THR A 139 -1.65 -24.73 -2.86
C THR A 139 -1.25 -26.21 -2.93
N ASN A 140 -2.10 -27.09 -2.40
CA ASN A 140 -2.02 -28.52 -2.69
C ASN A 140 -2.50 -28.79 -4.12
N PRO A 141 -2.04 -29.86 -4.80
CA PRO A 141 -2.86 -30.44 -5.86
C PRO A 141 -4.22 -30.78 -5.24
N THR A 142 -5.30 -30.41 -5.90
CA THR A 142 -6.66 -30.85 -5.54
C THR A 142 -6.69 -32.36 -5.40
N PRO A 143 -7.42 -32.93 -4.42
CA PRO A 143 -7.64 -34.36 -4.32
C PRO A 143 -8.17 -34.95 -5.63
#